data_AF-A0A960N3W7-F1
#
_entry.id   AF-A0A960N3W7-F1
#
_cell.length_a   1.000
_cell.length_b   1.000
_cell.length_c   1.000
_cell.angle_alpha   90.00
_cell.angle_beta   90.00
_cell.angle_gamma   90.00
#
_symmetry.space_group_name_H-M   'P 1'
#
loop_
_entity.id
_entity.type
_entity.pdbx_description
1 polymer ?
#
loop_
_entity_poly.entity_id
_entity_poly.type
_entity_poly.pdbx_seq_one_letter_code
_entity_poly.pdbx_strand_id
1 'polypeptide(L)'
;MDRIVEQRYPMPQFVPLSQIVNNWTNVPDRAYPEQVKINEKLPFVLRGSDGKAIGSSIASPGTLVKPVSLRGSTLVVASLANQSMRSEISVEKTDFKQQVEKRYNDFILNMTNRVRQQREKAKVALLAKPETLAALTGGSAASFGPTDDPRLVPVKASLSKGEVKAFNLDEAVGFR
;
A
#
# COMPACT_ATOMS: atom_id res chain seq x y z
N MET A 1 -3.63 21.34 20.38
CA MET A 1 -3.92 19.90 20.28
C MET A 1 -3.87 19.43 18.82
N ASP A 2 -4.59 20.09 17.90
CA ASP A 2 -4.60 19.70 16.48
C ASP A 2 -3.23 19.76 15.80
N ARG A 3 -2.42 20.82 16.02
CA ARG A 3 -1.06 20.90 15.46
C ARG A 3 -0.14 19.74 15.87
N ILE A 4 -0.26 19.23 17.10
CA ILE A 4 0.58 18.12 17.60
C ILE A 4 0.19 16.81 16.92
N VAL A 5 -1.12 16.59 16.76
CA VAL A 5 -1.66 15.41 16.07
C VAL A 5 -1.34 15.47 14.57
N GLU A 6 -1.35 16.66 13.95
CA GLU A 6 -0.99 16.86 12.54
C GLU A 6 0.50 16.65 12.26
N GLN A 7 1.39 17.07 13.15
CA GLN A 7 2.83 16.79 13.04
C GLN A 7 3.13 15.30 13.22
N ARG A 8 2.41 14.62 14.11
CA ARG A 8 2.59 13.18 14.35
C ARG A 8 2.00 12.31 13.24
N TYR A 9 0.94 12.78 12.59
CA TYR A 9 0.24 12.08 11.51
C TYR A 9 0.02 13.02 10.31
N PRO A 10 1.08 13.37 9.55
CA PRO A 10 0.95 14.23 8.38
C PRO A 10 0.11 13.56 7.30
N MET A 11 -0.55 14.36 6.46
CA MET A 11 -1.26 13.81 5.30
C MET A 11 -0.24 13.27 4.29
N PRO A 12 -0.52 12.10 3.68
CA PRO A 12 0.34 11.55 2.65
C PRO A 12 0.34 12.49 1.42
N GLN A 13 1.52 12.67 0.83
CA GLN A 13 1.63 13.27 -0.50
C GLN A 13 1.53 12.16 -1.55
N PHE A 14 0.71 12.36 -2.57
CA PHE A 14 0.49 11.38 -3.62
C PHE A 14 1.13 11.86 -4.93
N VAL A 15 1.93 10.99 -5.54
CA VAL A 15 2.51 11.22 -6.87
C VAL A 15 1.40 11.13 -7.92
N PRO A 16 1.26 12.09 -8.85
CA PRO A 16 0.18 12.07 -9.83
C PRO A 16 0.22 10.80 -10.70
N LEU A 17 -0.96 10.29 -11.06
CA LEU A 17 -1.10 9.02 -11.80
C LEU A 17 -0.30 9.04 -13.11
N SER A 18 -0.27 10.16 -13.83
CA SER A 18 0.47 10.33 -15.09
C SER A 18 1.96 10.01 -14.96
N GLN A 19 2.57 10.35 -13.83
CA GLN A 19 3.97 10.06 -13.54
C GLN A 19 4.18 8.57 -13.20
N ILE A 20 3.17 7.93 -12.59
CA ILE A 20 3.22 6.51 -12.23
C ILE A 20 3.05 5.60 -13.46
N VAL A 21 2.10 5.93 -14.35
CA VAL A 21 1.80 5.11 -15.54
C VAL A 21 2.72 5.38 -16.73
N ASN A 22 3.62 6.36 -16.60
CA ASN A 22 4.58 6.78 -17.64
C ASN A 22 3.93 6.88 -19.03
N ASN A 23 2.90 7.73 -19.16
CA ASN A 23 2.11 7.87 -20.40
C ASN A 23 1.44 6.57 -20.89
N TRP A 24 1.04 5.67 -19.98
CA TRP A 24 0.45 4.36 -20.29
C TRP A 24 1.41 3.43 -21.06
N THR A 25 2.72 3.67 -20.98
CA THR A 25 3.72 2.76 -21.55
C THR A 25 4.18 1.70 -20.55
N ASN A 26 4.09 2.02 -19.26
CA ASN A 26 4.48 1.12 -18.18
C ASN A 26 3.54 1.33 -16.99
N VAL A 27 2.68 0.35 -16.72
CA VAL A 27 1.82 0.34 -15.54
C VAL A 27 2.43 -0.64 -14.53
N PRO A 28 2.62 -0.27 -13.26
CA PRO A 28 3.08 -1.22 -12.26
C PRO A 28 2.07 -2.35 -12.04
N ASP A 29 2.52 -3.60 -11.87
CA ASP A 29 1.66 -4.77 -11.65
C ASP A 29 0.63 -4.58 -10.53
N ARG A 30 0.99 -3.85 -9.47
CA ARG A 30 0.09 -3.54 -8.35
C ARG A 30 -1.13 -2.70 -8.75
N ALA A 31 -1.01 -1.91 -9.82
CA ALA A 31 -2.10 -1.09 -10.34
C ALA A 31 -3.01 -1.87 -11.32
N TYR A 32 -2.64 -3.09 -11.71
CA TYR A 32 -3.43 -3.89 -12.66
C TYR A 32 -4.78 -4.26 -12.06
N PRO A 33 -5.91 -3.86 -12.65
CA PRO A 33 -7.21 -4.30 -12.20
C PRO A 33 -7.34 -5.81 -12.32
N GLU A 34 -8.16 -6.42 -11.48
CA GLU A 34 -8.36 -7.88 -11.52
C GLU A 34 -9.03 -8.33 -12.83
N GLN A 35 -9.93 -7.50 -13.35
CA GLN A 35 -10.72 -7.75 -14.54
C GLN A 35 -10.91 -6.45 -15.33
N VAL A 36 -11.01 -6.61 -16.64
CA VAL A 36 -11.16 -5.54 -17.63
C VAL A 36 -12.24 -5.99 -18.61
N LYS A 37 -13.08 -5.08 -19.05
CA LYS A 37 -14.09 -5.29 -20.07
C LYS A 37 -13.52 -5.00 -21.45
N ILE A 38 -13.64 -5.95 -22.37
CA ILE A 38 -13.32 -5.72 -23.79
C ILE A 38 -14.51 -5.07 -24.49
N ASN A 39 -14.26 -4.13 -25.40
CA ASN A 39 -15.31 -3.48 -26.21
C ASN A 39 -15.36 -4.01 -27.66
N GLU A 40 -14.47 -4.93 -28.02
CA GLU A 40 -14.38 -5.53 -29.35
C GLU A 40 -14.37 -7.06 -29.26
N LYS A 41 -14.73 -7.71 -30.36
CA LYS A 41 -14.60 -9.16 -30.52
C LYS A 41 -13.11 -9.54 -30.52
N LEU A 42 -12.69 -10.37 -29.58
CA LEU A 42 -11.30 -10.74 -29.39
C LEU A 42 -11.11 -12.27 -29.51
N PRO A 43 -10.37 -12.76 -30.51
CA PRO A 43 -10.02 -14.17 -30.58
C PRO A 43 -8.95 -14.48 -29.52
N PHE A 44 -9.18 -15.52 -28.75
CA PHE A 44 -8.23 -16.12 -27.82
C PHE A 44 -7.65 -17.38 -28.43
N VAL A 45 -6.33 -17.51 -28.38
CA VAL A 45 -5.63 -18.70 -28.88
C VAL A 45 -4.96 -19.41 -27.72
N LEU A 46 -5.24 -20.70 -27.58
CA LEU A 46 -4.50 -21.58 -26.69
C LEU A 46 -3.31 -22.14 -27.47
N ARG A 47 -2.09 -21.90 -26.98
CA ARG A 47 -0.87 -22.46 -27.55
C ARG A 47 -0.40 -23.62 -26.67
N GLY A 48 -0.07 -24.75 -27.30
CA GLY A 48 0.54 -25.90 -26.62
C GLY A 48 2.02 -25.65 -26.30
N SER A 49 2.67 -26.62 -25.64
CA SER A 49 4.12 -26.62 -25.35
C SER A 49 4.96 -26.36 -26.60
N ASP A 50 4.48 -26.82 -27.76
CA ASP A 50 5.19 -26.79 -29.03
C ASP A 50 4.92 -25.49 -29.82
N GLY A 51 4.25 -24.51 -29.20
CA GLY A 51 3.90 -23.22 -29.81
C GLY A 51 2.73 -23.23 -30.80
N LYS A 52 2.24 -24.43 -31.17
CA LYS A 52 1.09 -24.62 -32.07
C LYS A 52 -0.23 -24.25 -31.38
N ALA A 53 -1.15 -23.66 -32.15
CA ALA A 53 -2.50 -23.39 -31.69
C ALA A 53 -3.25 -24.72 -31.52
N ILE A 54 -3.59 -25.06 -30.27
CA ILE A 54 -4.31 -26.28 -29.90
C ILE A 54 -5.80 -26.03 -29.63
N GLY A 55 -6.20 -24.77 -29.61
CA GLY A 55 -7.60 -24.37 -29.50
C GLY A 55 -7.76 -22.86 -29.69
N SER A 56 -8.94 -22.44 -30.09
CA SER A 56 -9.31 -21.04 -30.17
C SER A 56 -10.70 -20.83 -29.59
N SER A 57 -10.89 -19.72 -28.89
CA SER A 57 -12.20 -19.22 -28.52
C SER A 57 -12.33 -17.78 -28.96
N ILE A 58 -13.55 -17.25 -29.05
CA ILE A 58 -13.75 -15.84 -29.37
C ILE A 58 -14.59 -15.23 -28.27
N ALA A 59 -14.06 -14.18 -27.65
CA ALA A 59 -14.80 -13.40 -26.68
C ALA A 59 -15.56 -12.28 -27.39
N SER A 60 -16.82 -12.12 -27.04
CA SER A 60 -17.68 -11.07 -27.55
C SER A 60 -17.39 -9.73 -26.86
N PRO A 61 -17.73 -8.59 -27.49
CA PRO A 61 -17.75 -7.31 -26.80
C PRO A 61 -18.53 -7.39 -25.48
N GLY A 62 -18.01 -6.75 -24.45
CA GLY A 62 -18.53 -6.73 -23.10
C GLY A 62 -18.08 -7.87 -22.20
N THR A 63 -17.30 -8.83 -22.70
CA THR A 63 -16.75 -9.91 -21.89
C THR A 63 -15.70 -9.38 -20.91
N LEU A 64 -15.66 -9.96 -19.70
CA LEU A 64 -14.62 -9.67 -18.71
C LEU A 64 -13.41 -10.57 -18.96
N VAL A 65 -12.22 -9.98 -18.93
CA VAL A 65 -10.93 -10.64 -19.16
C VAL A 65 -9.92 -10.18 -18.11
N LYS A 66 -8.90 -10.98 -17.86
CA LYS A 66 -7.84 -10.62 -16.90
C LYS A 66 -6.67 -9.95 -17.63
N PRO A 67 -6.28 -8.71 -17.30
CA PRO A 67 -5.07 -8.12 -17.85
C PRO A 67 -3.82 -8.82 -17.27
N VAL A 68 -2.86 -9.13 -18.12
CA VAL A 68 -1.62 -9.84 -17.73
C VAL A 68 -0.42 -8.91 -17.80
N SER A 69 -0.26 -8.21 -18.92
CA SER A 69 0.88 -7.32 -19.14
C SER A 69 0.55 -6.24 -20.16
N LEU A 70 1.22 -5.10 -20.08
CA LEU A 70 1.08 -4.01 -21.04
C LEU A 70 2.38 -3.90 -21.83
N ARG A 71 2.27 -3.87 -23.16
CA ARG A 71 3.38 -3.74 -24.10
C ARG A 71 3.13 -2.51 -24.97
N GLY A 72 3.68 -1.37 -24.58
CA GLY A 72 3.39 -0.10 -25.24
C GLY A 72 1.90 0.23 -25.14
N SER A 73 1.20 0.30 -26.27
CA SER A 73 -0.26 0.54 -26.35
C SER A 73 -1.11 -0.73 -26.36
N THR A 74 -0.48 -1.91 -26.32
CA THR A 74 -1.16 -3.20 -26.44
C THR A 74 -1.22 -3.92 -25.10
N LEU A 75 -2.42 -4.23 -24.66
CA LEU A 75 -2.70 -5.01 -23.45
C LEU A 75 -2.76 -6.50 -23.80
N VAL A 76 -1.93 -7.30 -23.14
CA VAL A 76 -2.06 -8.76 -23.13
C VAL A 76 -3.11 -9.12 -22.10
N VAL A 77 -4.18 -9.75 -22.57
CA VAL A 77 -5.28 -10.22 -21.73
C VAL A 77 -5.36 -11.74 -21.76
N ALA A 78 -5.79 -12.32 -20.65
CA ALA A 78 -6.07 -13.73 -20.52
C ALA A 78 -7.58 -13.94 -20.32
N SER A 79 -8.08 -15.05 -20.86
CA SER A 79 -9.47 -15.44 -20.64
C SER A 79 -9.68 -15.83 -19.16
N LEU A 80 -10.80 -15.42 -18.57
CA LEU A 80 -11.16 -15.82 -17.20
C LEU A 80 -11.44 -17.33 -17.10
N ALA A 81 -11.96 -17.94 -18.17
CA ALA A 81 -12.22 -19.38 -18.22
C ALA A 81 -10.93 -20.21 -18.30
N ASN A 82 -9.89 -19.66 -18.96
CA ASN A 82 -8.60 -20.32 -19.08
C ASN A 82 -7.47 -19.28 -19.19
N GLN A 83 -6.68 -19.15 -18.12
CA GLN A 83 -5.59 -18.15 -18.05
C GLN A 83 -4.41 -18.45 -18.99
N SER A 84 -4.33 -19.66 -19.53
CA SER A 84 -3.35 -20.04 -20.56
C SER A 84 -3.74 -19.52 -21.95
N MET A 85 -5.03 -19.24 -22.18
CA MET A 85 -5.49 -18.56 -23.38
C MET A 85 -5.21 -17.07 -23.27
N ARG A 86 -4.30 -16.57 -24.11
CA ARG A 86 -3.92 -15.15 -24.14
C ARG A 86 -4.23 -14.54 -25.49
N SER A 87 -4.53 -13.26 -25.47
CA SER A 87 -4.72 -12.44 -26.66
C SER A 87 -4.21 -11.03 -26.42
N GLU A 88 -4.03 -10.29 -27.50
CA GLU A 88 -3.51 -8.93 -27.50
C GLU A 88 -4.60 -7.99 -28.00
N ILE A 89 -4.88 -6.94 -27.24
CA ILE A 89 -5.88 -5.94 -27.58
C ILE A 89 -5.33 -4.54 -27.29
N SER A 90 -5.69 -3.56 -28.10
CA SER A 90 -5.34 -2.16 -27.79
C SER A 90 -6.01 -1.73 -26.48
N VAL A 91 -5.27 -1.04 -25.62
CA VAL A 91 -5.80 -0.50 -24.36
C VAL A 91 -7.04 0.37 -24.58
N GLU A 92 -7.10 1.10 -25.70
CA GLU A 92 -8.22 1.99 -26.04
C GLU A 92 -9.53 1.25 -26.30
N LYS A 93 -9.46 -0.03 -26.68
CA LYS A 93 -10.62 -0.89 -26.90
C LYS A 93 -11.05 -1.62 -25.63
N THR A 94 -10.57 -1.16 -24.48
CA THR A 94 -10.86 -1.74 -23.16
C THR A 94 -11.14 -0.64 -22.14
N ASP A 95 -11.77 -0.99 -21.02
CA ASP A 95 -11.94 -0.08 -19.88
C ASP A 95 -10.71 -0.03 -18.94
N PHE A 96 -9.56 -0.58 -19.36
CA PHE A 96 -8.36 -0.70 -18.53
C PHE A 96 -7.91 0.63 -17.92
N LYS A 97 -7.89 1.72 -18.70
CA LYS A 97 -7.48 3.05 -18.20
C LYS A 97 -8.39 3.54 -17.08
N GLN A 98 -9.71 3.40 -17.28
CA GLN A 98 -10.72 3.83 -16.31
C GLN A 98 -10.63 3.01 -15.02
N GLN A 99 -10.39 1.70 -15.13
CA GLN A 99 -10.23 0.84 -13.96
C GLN A 99 -8.97 1.19 -13.16
N VAL A 100 -7.84 1.44 -13.84
CA VAL A 100 -6.60 1.86 -13.18
C VAL A 100 -6.77 3.20 -12.47
N GLU A 101 -7.41 4.18 -13.12
CA GLU A 101 -7.73 5.48 -12.51
C GLU A 101 -8.62 5.34 -11.27
N LYS A 102 -9.68 4.53 -11.37
CA LYS A 102 -10.56 4.25 -10.24
C LYS A 102 -9.79 3.66 -9.06
N ARG A 103 -8.96 2.64 -9.30
CA ARG A 103 -8.16 2.01 -8.23
C ARG A 103 -7.19 2.98 -7.58
N TYR A 104 -6.60 3.88 -8.37
CA TYR A 104 -5.71 4.91 -7.85
C TYR A 104 -6.46 5.90 -6.94
N ASN A 105 -7.64 6.34 -7.36
CA ASN A 105 -8.49 7.21 -6.54
C ASN A 105 -8.93 6.52 -5.25
N ASP A 106 -9.34 5.25 -5.32
CA ASP A 106 -9.68 4.44 -4.15
C ASP A 106 -8.48 4.31 -3.20
N PHE A 107 -7.26 4.16 -3.73
CA PHE A 107 -6.04 4.14 -2.92
C PHE A 107 -5.82 5.46 -2.16
N ILE A 108 -5.95 6.60 -2.84
CA ILE A 108 -5.83 7.93 -2.21
C ILE A 108 -6.84 8.09 -1.08
N LEU A 109 -8.11 7.75 -1.35
CA LEU A 109 -9.20 7.86 -0.37
C LEU A 109 -8.94 6.98 0.85
N ASN A 110 -8.56 5.72 0.62
CA ASN A 110 -8.25 4.79 1.70
C ASN A 110 -7.08 5.25 2.56
N MET A 111 -6.02 5.76 1.95
CA MET A 111 -4.86 6.26 2.69
C MET A 111 -5.21 7.53 3.49
N THR A 112 -5.97 8.44 2.90
CA THR A 112 -6.45 9.66 3.57
C THR A 112 -7.35 9.30 4.77
N ASN A 113 -8.27 8.37 4.58
CA ASN A 113 -9.16 7.89 5.65
C ASN A 113 -8.38 7.20 6.78
N ARG A 114 -7.34 6.41 6.45
CA ARG A 114 -6.47 5.80 7.46
C ARG A 114 -5.78 6.85 8.32
N VAL A 115 -5.20 7.89 7.71
CA VAL A 115 -4.57 8.97 8.47
C VAL A 115 -5.61 9.74 9.29
N ARG A 116 -6.80 10.01 8.74
CA ARG A 116 -7.89 10.66 9.48
C ARG A 116 -8.29 9.85 10.72
N GLN A 117 -8.48 8.54 10.57
CA GLN A 117 -8.80 7.65 11.70
C GLN A 117 -7.68 7.60 12.74
N GLN A 118 -6.41 7.62 12.31
CA GLN A 118 -5.28 7.71 13.24
C GLN A 118 -5.28 9.03 14.01
N ARG A 119 -5.57 10.15 13.33
CA ARG A 119 -5.70 11.46 13.98
C ARG A 119 -6.83 11.48 14.99
N GLU A 120 -8.00 10.96 14.63
CA GLU A 120 -9.16 10.89 15.54
C GLU A 120 -8.86 10.02 16.76
N LYS A 121 -8.29 8.83 16.57
CA LYS A 121 -7.85 7.96 17.67
C LYS A 121 -6.82 8.65 18.56
N ALA A 122 -5.86 9.37 17.98
CA ALA A 122 -4.88 10.15 18.73
C ALA A 122 -5.54 11.27 19.54
N LYS A 123 -6.51 12.00 18.97
CA LYS A 123 -7.27 13.03 19.69
C LYS A 123 -8.03 12.44 20.88
N VAL A 124 -8.75 11.34 20.67
CA VAL A 124 -9.49 10.64 21.74
C VAL A 124 -8.55 10.14 22.84
N ALA A 125 -7.42 9.52 22.46
CA ALA A 125 -6.44 9.03 23.42
C ALA A 125 -5.83 10.15 24.27
N LEU A 126 -5.57 11.32 23.66
CA LEU A 126 -5.06 12.49 24.36
C LEU A 126 -6.11 13.10 25.30
N LEU A 127 -7.39 13.15 24.90
CA LEU A 127 -8.49 13.59 25.77
C LEU A 127 -8.72 12.63 26.94
N ALA A 128 -8.63 11.32 26.72
CA ALA A 128 -8.82 10.30 27.75
C ALA A 128 -7.64 10.19 28.73
N LYS A 129 -6.45 10.68 28.35
CA LYS A 129 -5.24 10.66 29.18
C LYS A 129 -4.59 12.05 29.23
N PRO A 130 -5.10 12.96 30.08
CA PRO A 130 -4.58 14.33 30.20
C PRO A 130 -3.10 14.38 30.61
N GLU A 131 -2.58 13.34 31.28
CA GLU A 131 -1.18 13.22 31.68
C GLU A 131 -0.22 13.04 30.48
N THR A 132 -0.68 12.41 29.40
CA THR A 132 0.14 12.22 28.18
C THR A 132 0.16 13.47 27.30
N LEU A 133 -0.86 14.33 27.40
CA LEU A 133 -0.86 15.67 26.80
C LEU A 133 0.21 16.55 27.43
N ALA A 134 0.31 16.57 28.77
CA ALA A 134 1.32 17.34 29.49
C ALA A 134 2.74 16.90 29.12
N ALA A 135 2.99 15.59 29.04
CA ALA A 135 4.28 15.03 28.63
C ALA A 135 4.67 15.35 27.17
N LEU A 136 3.70 15.51 26.27
CA LEU A 136 3.93 15.84 24.85
C LEU A 136 4.09 17.35 24.60
N THR A 137 3.59 18.22 25.48
CA THR A 137 3.71 19.68 25.37
C THR A 137 4.90 20.29 26.14
N GLY A 138 5.80 19.46 26.66
CA GLY A 138 6.99 19.92 27.40
C GLY A 138 6.80 20.05 28.92
N GLY A 139 5.70 19.52 29.46
CA GLY A 139 5.56 19.31 30.90
C GLY A 139 6.37 18.10 31.32
N SER A 140 7.36 18.34 32.18
CA SER A 140 8.29 17.37 32.78
C SER A 140 7.70 15.95 32.88
N ALA A 141 8.47 14.97 32.39
CA ALA A 141 8.12 13.55 32.47
C ALA A 141 7.56 13.24 33.86
N ALA A 142 6.29 12.82 33.90
CA ALA A 142 5.65 12.41 35.13
C ALA A 142 6.55 11.37 35.82
N SER A 143 6.95 11.68 37.04
CA SER A 143 7.63 10.75 37.93
C SER A 143 6.69 9.58 38.17
N PHE A 144 6.93 8.47 37.46
CA PHE A 144 6.30 7.20 37.75
C PHE A 144 6.74 6.74 39.15
N GLY A 145 5.81 6.73 40.11
CA GLY A 145 5.97 5.98 41.36
C GLY A 145 5.52 4.51 41.19
N PRO A 146 5.80 3.59 42.13
CA PRO A 146 6.49 3.79 43.41
C PRO A 146 7.99 3.49 43.29
N THR A 147 8.76 4.35 43.95
CA THR A 147 10.21 4.53 43.77
C THR A 147 11.08 3.43 44.38
N ASP A 148 10.51 2.33 44.86
CA ASP A 148 11.19 1.40 45.78
C ASP A 148 10.96 -0.08 45.46
N ASP A 149 10.99 -0.45 44.17
CA ASP A 149 11.08 -1.86 43.79
C ASP A 149 12.54 -2.35 43.92
N PRO A 150 12.86 -3.27 44.86
CA PRO A 150 14.21 -3.77 45.09
C PRO A 150 14.83 -4.44 43.85
N ARG A 151 14.01 -4.85 42.88
CA ARG A 151 14.49 -5.43 41.61
C ARG A 151 15.08 -4.40 40.65
N LEU A 152 14.71 -3.13 40.80
CA LEU A 152 15.17 -2.04 39.93
C LEU A 152 16.39 -1.29 40.49
N VAL A 153 16.80 -1.61 41.72
CA VAL A 153 17.99 -1.05 42.39
C VAL A 153 19.29 -1.26 41.58
N PRO A 154 19.62 -2.46 41.06
CA PRO A 154 20.84 -2.64 40.27
C PRO A 154 20.81 -1.84 38.96
N VAL A 155 19.64 -1.75 38.31
CA VAL A 155 19.49 -1.00 37.06
C VAL A 155 19.66 0.51 37.29
N LYS A 156 19.12 1.03 38.40
CA LYS A 156 19.32 2.45 38.79
C LYS A 156 20.77 2.75 39.12
N ALA A 157 21.48 1.85 39.79
CA ALA A 157 22.89 2.01 40.11
C ALA A 157 23.77 2.03 38.85
N SER A 158 23.45 1.22 37.83
CA SER A 158 24.16 1.25 36.54
C SER A 158 23.83 2.49 35.70
N LEU A 159 22.58 2.97 35.75
CA LEU A 159 22.17 4.22 35.09
C LEU A 159 22.86 5.45 35.71
N SER A 160 22.93 5.53 37.05
CA SER A 160 23.55 6.67 37.74
C SER A 160 25.08 6.68 37.63
N LYS A 161 25.70 5.51 37.45
CA LYS A 161 27.14 5.37 37.16
C LYS A 161 27.52 5.61 35.70
N GLY A 162 26.54 5.89 34.83
CA GLY A 162 26.81 6.15 33.41
C GLY A 162 27.21 4.91 32.61
N GLU A 163 26.96 3.70 33.11
CA GLU A 163 27.33 2.44 32.44
C GLU A 163 26.30 1.99 31.38
N VAL A 164 25.51 2.91 30.83
CA VAL A 164 24.61 2.58 29.73
C VAL A 164 25.36 2.80 28.43
N LYS A 165 25.92 1.71 27.90
CA LYS A 165 26.36 1.68 26.50
C LYS A 165 25.12 1.94 25.65
N ALA A 166 25.03 3.12 25.04
CA ALA A 166 23.96 3.44 24.11
C ALA A 166 24.05 2.43 22.95
N PHE A 167 23.14 1.46 22.92
CA PHE A 167 23.00 0.57 21.78
C PHE A 167 22.34 1.39 20.67
N ASN A 168 23.13 1.74 19.65
CA ASN A 168 22.57 2.26 18.42
C ASN A 168 21.75 1.14 17.77
N LEU A 169 20.54 1.49 17.31
CA LEU A 169 19.57 0.54 16.76
C LEU A 169 20.07 -0.19 15.51
N ASP A 170 21.20 0.25 14.93
CA ASP A 170 21.85 -0.36 13.77
C ASP A 170 22.59 -1.68 14.06
N GLU A 171 22.83 -2.01 15.33
CA GLU A 171 23.57 -3.24 15.71
C GLU A 171 22.65 -4.44 16.02
N ALA A 172 21.33 -4.28 15.84
CA ALA A 172 20.36 -5.36 16.02
C ALA A 172 20.42 -6.37 14.85
N VAL A 173 21.41 -7.26 14.87
CA VAL A 173 21.39 -8.47 14.05
C VAL A 173 20.30 -9.39 14.64
N GLY A 174 19.18 -9.51 13.93
CA GLY A 174 18.10 -10.43 14.28
C GLY A 174 18.62 -11.87 14.36
N PHE A 175 18.43 -12.51 15.50
CA PHE A 175 18.59 -13.96 15.60
C PHE A 175 17.53 -14.63 14.73
N ARG A 176 17.99 -15.56 13.89
CA ARG A 176 17.16 -16.39 13.01
C ARG A 176 16.66 -17.63 13.74
#